data_AF-A0A382N1L3-F1
#
_entry.id   AF-A0A382N1L3-F1
#
_cell.length_a   1.000
_cell.length_b   1.000
_cell.length_c   1.000
_cell.angle_alpha   90.00
_cell.angle_beta   90.00
_cell.angle_gamma   90.00
#
_symmetry.space_group_name_H-M   'P 1'
#
loop_
_entity.id
_entity.type
_entity.pdbx_description
1 polymer ?
#
loop_
_entity_poly.entity_id
_entity_poly.type
_entity_poly.pdbx_seq_one_letter_code
_entity_poly.pdbx_strand_id
1 'polypeptide(L)' 'MTILGTRPEIIRLSRIIAVLDKYMDHILVHTGQNYDYEL' A
#
# COMPACT_ATOMS: atom_id res chain seq x y z
N MET A 1 10.25 3.71 0.32
CA MET A 1 8.98 4.30 0.78
C MET A 1 7.96 4.17 -0.33
N THR A 2 6.77 3.64 -0.04
CA THR A 2 5.65 3.54 -0.98
C THR A 2 4.45 4.27 -0.39
N ILE A 3 3.81 5.12 -1.19
CA ILE A 3 2.62 5.88 -0.82
C ILE A 3 1.45 5.34 -1.65
N LEU A 4 0.34 5.03 -1.00
CA LEU A 4 -0.90 4.62 -1.65
C LEU A 4 -2.10 5.21 -0.91
N GLY A 5 -3.25 5.24 -1.55
CA GLY A 5 -4.49 5.76 -0.99
C GLY A 5 -5.69 4.88 -1.25
N THR A 6 -5.75 4.12 -2.35
CA THR A 6 -7.00 3.47 -2.78
C THR A 6 -6.95 1.95 -2.73
N ARG A 7 -8.12 1.28 -2.62
CA ARG A 7 -8.21 -0.19 -2.65
C ARG A 7 -7.55 -0.81 -3.91
N PRO A 8 -7.74 -0.28 -5.13
CA PRO A 8 -7.05 -0.80 -6.32
C PRO A 8 -5.52 -0.72 -6.24
N GLU A 9 -4.98 0.34 -5.63
CA GLU A 9 -3.52 0.47 -5.44
C GLU A 9 -2.99 -0.61 -4.48
N ILE A 10 -3.69 -0.86 -3.36
CA ILE A 10 -3.33 -1.94 -2.42
C ILE A 10 -3.29 -3.29 -3.14
N ILE A 11 -4.33 -3.60 -3.92
CA ILE A 11 -4.41 -4.87 -4.66
C ILE A 11 -3.25 -5.01 -5.65
N ARG A 12 -3.02 -3.98 -6.48
CA ARG A 12 -1.99 -4.02 -7.53
C ARG A 12 -0.57 -4.04 -6.96
N LEU A 13 -0.33 -3.37 -5.85
CA LEU A 13 0.99 -3.24 -5.24
C LEU A 13 1.33 -4.34 -4.24
N SER A 14 0.35 -5.15 -3.82
CA SER A 14 0.52 -6.22 -2.82
C SER A 14 1.77 -7.10 -3.03
N ARG A 15 2.02 -7.54 -4.27
CA ARG A 15 3.17 -8.38 -4.60
C ARG A 15 4.51 -7.63 -4.59
N ILE A 16 4.49 -6.34 -4.91
CA ILE A 16 5.69 -5.50 -4.92
C ILE A 16 6.06 -5.13 -3.49
N ILE A 17 5.09 -4.73 -2.66
CA ILE A 17 5.30 -4.41 -1.24
C ILE A 17 5.98 -5.58 -0.52
N ALA A 18 5.46 -6.81 -0.70
CA ALA A 18 6.05 -8.01 -0.09
C ALA A 18 7.46 -8.35 -0.58
N VAL A 19 7.87 -7.86 -1.76
CA VAL A 19 9.24 -7.99 -2.26
C VAL A 19 10.11 -6.90 -1.65
N LEU A 20 9.66 -5.65 -1.64
CA LEU A 20 10.40 -4.53 -1.06
C LEU A 20 10.71 -4.74 0.41
N ASP A 21 9.77 -5.27 1.20
CA ASP A 21 9.94 -5.60 2.63
C ASP A 21 11.09 -6.59 2.90
N LYS A 22 11.54 -7.36 1.89
CA LYS A 22 12.66 -8.31 2.04
C LYS A 22 14.03 -7.72 1.77
N TYR A 23 14.11 -6.63 1.01
CA TYR A 23 15.37 -6.11 0.47
C TYR A 23 15.75 -4.73 1.00
N MET A 24 14.84 -4.05 1.68
CA MET A 24 15.08 -2.72 2.25
C MET A 24 14.17 -2.45 3.44
N ASP A 25 14.54 -1.45 4.25
CA ASP A 25 13.66 -0.88 5.27
C ASP A 25 12.54 -0.09 4.58
N HIS A 26 11.50 -0.82 4.22
CA HIS A 26 10.42 -0.32 3.39
C HIS A 26 9.35 0.38 4.24
N ILE A 27 9.24 1.70 4.08
CA ILE A 27 8.19 2.51 4.72
C ILE A 27 6.94 2.52 3.82
N LEU A 28 5.81 2.00 4.30
CA LEU A 28 4.52 2.07 3.63
C LEU A 28 3.65 3.18 4.25
N VAL A 29 3.14 4.09 3.43
CA VAL A 29 2.28 5.22 3.84
C VAL A 29 0.92 5.12 3.14
N HIS A 30 -0.14 5.06 3.94
CA HIS A 30 -1.53 5.11 3.44
C HIS A 30 -2.08 6.54 3.61
N THR A 31 -2.48 7.21 2.54
CA THR A 31 -2.95 8.61 2.57
C THR A 31 -4.39 8.80 3.02
N GLY A 32 -5.17 7.71 3.14
CA GLY A 32 -6.55 7.76 3.60
C GLY A 32 -7.54 8.27 2.56
N GLN A 33 -7.15 8.39 1.29
CA GLN A 33 -8.07 8.65 0.19
C GLN A 33 -9.06 7.47 0.08
N ASN A 34 -10.36 7.70 -0.16
CA ASN A 34 -11.35 6.61 -0.28
C ASN A 34 -11.43 5.63 0.91
N TYR A 35 -11.29 6.13 2.14
CA TYR A 35 -11.50 5.37 3.38
C TYR A 35 -13.00 5.22 3.66
N ASP A 36 -13.68 4.50 2.77
CA ASP A 36 -15.04 4.08 3.00
C ASP A 36 -15.00 2.79 3.85
N TYR A 37 -15.47 2.90 5.09
CA TYR A 37 -15.56 1.80 6.05
C TYR A 37 -16.82 0.95 5.87
N GLU A 38 -17.73 1.31 4.94
CA GLU A 38 -19.06 0.69 4.78
C GLU A 38 -19.12 -0.42 3.71
N LEU A 39 -18.14 -1.32 3.64
CA LEU A 39 -18.20 -2.50 2.75
C LEU A 39 -17.78 -3.79 3.46
#